data_AF-A0A1J7CI77-F1
#
_entry.id   AF-A0A1J7CI77-F1
#
_cell.length_a   1.000
_cell.length_b   1.000
_cell.length_c   1.000
_cell.angle_alpha   90.00
_cell.angle_beta   90.00
_cell.angle_gamma   90.00
#
_symmetry.space_group_name_H-M   'P 1'
#
loop_
_entity.id
_entity.type
_entity.pdbx_description
1 polymer ?
#
loop_
_entity_poly.entity_id
_entity_poly.type
_entity_poly.pdbx_seq_one_letter_code
_entity_poly.pdbx_strand_id
1 'polypeptide(L)'
;MMGNSITQRFVSTGFLASVMKLNEETRRQLVRQARLAKTADDVHRSVLKTLPPRSLGAFSLALSTPSWHEQIAAIVRMATPPSALVQRLLTKPFTDFLPSNLRDLTPDELEELFTISRDDGLGLSWAPHADLVKDLLKLGTRDERFTLLRDRREEVFDDVAASLQSVIHSDLTDLAALTAAAIDAARAGHDQAAQALACNVLETAMKELGGTWIRGAFPEVPEAGHHKTIAGALPSGPSWGDPTLLEVRRYLVLAGMSQVFAPGTSKQDTLNRHLGAHSASACSYRPQFVVPAILLAHALLRLLEQELA
;
A
#
# COMPACT_ATOMS: atom_id res chain seq x y z
N MET A 1 29.24 33.88 -2.99
CA MET A 1 28.76 34.35 -4.30
C MET A 1 28.13 33.18 -5.05
N MET A 2 26.82 33.31 -5.28
CA MET A 2 25.92 32.60 -6.21
C MET A 2 26.05 31.08 -6.36
N GLY A 3 25.34 30.35 -5.49
CA GLY A 3 24.73 29.08 -5.84
C GLY A 3 23.39 29.34 -6.51
N ASN A 4 23.34 29.25 -7.84
CA ASN A 4 22.08 29.27 -8.57
C ASN A 4 21.38 27.92 -8.35
N SER A 5 20.17 27.95 -7.78
CA SER A 5 19.38 26.76 -7.58
C SER A 5 19.06 26.10 -8.93
N ILE A 6 18.89 24.78 -8.93
CA ILE A 6 18.48 23.99 -10.09
C ILE A 6 17.26 24.63 -10.79
N THR A 7 16.35 25.25 -10.02
CA THR A 7 15.19 26.01 -10.47
C THR A 7 15.52 27.20 -11.39
N GLN A 8 16.68 27.86 -11.24
CA GLN A 8 17.10 28.94 -12.13
C GLN A 8 17.65 28.46 -13.48
N ARG A 9 18.19 27.24 -13.56
CA ARG A 9 18.56 26.61 -14.85
C ARG A 9 17.33 26.10 -15.62
N PHE A 10 16.22 25.83 -14.94
CA PHE A 10 14.96 25.38 -15.55
C PHE A 10 14.28 26.45 -16.42
N VAL A 11 14.47 27.74 -16.10
CA VAL A 11 13.88 28.85 -16.87
C VAL A 11 14.71 29.19 -18.12
N SER A 12 16.02 28.88 -18.13
CA SER A 12 16.91 29.32 -19.21
C SER A 12 16.89 28.46 -20.48
N THR A 13 16.33 27.24 -20.45
CA THR A 13 16.33 26.34 -21.62
C THR A 13 15.04 26.37 -22.44
N GLY A 14 14.02 27.15 -22.05
CA GLY A 14 12.81 27.38 -22.85
C GLY A 14 11.94 26.14 -23.13
N PHE A 15 12.31 24.98 -22.59
CA PHE A 15 11.69 23.69 -22.88
C PHE A 15 10.29 23.55 -22.26
N LEU A 16 10.15 23.82 -20.96
CA LEU A 16 8.84 23.84 -20.28
C LEU A 16 7.90 24.88 -20.91
N ALA A 17 8.42 26.05 -21.27
CA ALA A 17 7.64 27.07 -21.97
C ALA A 17 7.19 26.63 -23.37
N SER A 18 7.94 25.75 -24.04
CA SER A 18 7.59 25.20 -25.36
C SER A 18 6.60 24.05 -25.26
N VAL A 19 6.73 23.18 -24.24
CA VAL A 19 5.79 22.08 -23.95
C VAL A 19 4.44 22.62 -23.48
N MET A 20 4.44 23.68 -22.65
CA MET A 20 3.22 24.36 -22.19
C MET A 20 2.51 25.15 -23.31
N LYS A 21 3.20 25.45 -24.41
CA LYS A 21 2.62 26.06 -25.62
C LYS A 21 2.04 25.05 -26.61
N LEU A 22 2.23 23.74 -26.38
CA LEU A 22 1.61 22.72 -27.20
C LEU A 22 0.09 22.69 -26.97
N ASN A 23 -0.67 22.54 -28.05
CA ASN A 23 -2.10 22.34 -27.92
C ASN A 23 -2.39 21.05 -27.13
N GLU A 24 -3.57 21.01 -26.51
CA GLU A 24 -3.99 19.93 -25.62
C GLU A 24 -3.99 18.55 -26.32
N GLU A 25 -4.34 18.50 -27.59
CA GLU A 25 -4.33 17.27 -28.40
C GLU A 25 -2.91 16.70 -28.58
N THR A 26 -1.94 17.56 -28.87
CA THR A 26 -0.53 17.18 -29.03
C THR A 26 0.05 16.68 -27.70
N ARG A 27 -0.33 17.32 -26.58
CA ARG A 27 0.07 16.87 -25.23
C ARG A 27 -0.49 15.48 -24.93
N ARG A 28 -1.77 15.23 -25.22
CA ARG A 28 -2.38 13.89 -25.04
C ARG A 28 -1.75 12.83 -25.94
N GLN A 29 -1.43 13.17 -27.19
CA GLN A 29 -0.79 12.25 -28.12
C GLN A 29 0.63 11.86 -27.66
N LEU A 30 1.40 12.82 -27.15
CA LEU A 30 2.74 12.56 -26.59
C LEU A 30 2.66 11.66 -25.35
N VAL A 31 1.71 11.88 -24.44
CA VAL A 31 1.48 11.02 -23.27
C VAL A 31 1.09 9.60 -23.69
N ARG A 32 0.17 9.48 -24.65
CA ARG A 32 -0.25 8.16 -25.18
C ARG A 32 0.91 7.40 -25.81
N GLN A 33 1.76 8.07 -26.56
CA GLN A 33 2.92 7.46 -27.19
C GLN A 33 4.02 7.09 -26.18
N ALA A 34 4.25 7.93 -25.17
CA ALA A 34 5.20 7.63 -24.09
C ALA A 34 4.78 6.39 -23.29
N ARG A 35 3.47 6.19 -23.07
CA ARG A 35 2.93 4.99 -22.41
C ARG A 35 3.11 3.69 -23.21
N LEU A 36 3.22 3.78 -24.53
CA LEU A 36 3.36 2.61 -25.42
C LEU A 36 4.83 2.26 -25.73
N ALA A 37 5.76 3.13 -25.37
CA ALA A 37 7.17 2.95 -25.62
C ALA A 37 7.78 1.96 -24.62
N LYS A 38 8.56 0.98 -25.13
CA LYS A 38 9.22 -0.04 -24.30
C LYS A 38 10.60 0.39 -23.83
N THR A 39 11.18 1.39 -24.48
CA THR A 39 12.51 1.91 -24.19
C THR A 39 12.53 3.44 -24.24
N ALA A 40 13.54 4.04 -23.63
CA ALA A 40 13.78 5.48 -23.69
C ALA A 40 13.98 5.97 -25.15
N ASP A 41 14.61 5.15 -25.99
CA ASP A 41 14.80 5.44 -27.42
C ASP A 41 13.50 5.38 -28.22
N ASP A 42 12.54 4.57 -27.79
CA ASP A 42 11.20 4.52 -28.38
C ASP A 42 10.41 5.78 -28.04
N VAL A 43 10.49 6.27 -26.79
CA VAL A 43 9.91 7.56 -26.41
C VAL A 43 10.54 8.68 -27.23
N HIS A 44 11.87 8.71 -27.31
CA HIS A 44 12.62 9.71 -28.06
C HIS A 44 12.20 9.77 -29.54
N ARG A 45 12.20 8.62 -30.22
CA ARG A 45 11.79 8.55 -31.63
C ARG A 45 10.33 8.93 -31.85
N SER A 46 9.46 8.62 -30.90
CA SER A 46 8.04 8.96 -30.99
C SER A 46 7.80 10.45 -30.80
N VAL A 47 8.49 11.08 -29.83
CA VAL A 47 8.39 12.52 -29.58
C VAL A 47 8.95 13.33 -30.76
N LEU A 48 10.07 12.90 -31.36
CA LEU A 48 10.63 13.55 -32.56
C LEU A 48 9.70 13.47 -33.77
N LYS A 49 8.87 12.43 -33.88
CA LYS A 49 7.86 12.29 -34.96
C LYS A 49 6.63 13.18 -34.75
N THR A 50 6.34 13.53 -33.50
CA THR A 50 5.09 14.21 -33.12
C THR A 50 5.29 15.73 -32.95
N LEU A 51 6.52 16.20 -32.68
CA LEU A 51 6.81 17.62 -32.55
C LEU A 51 6.96 18.32 -33.91
N PRO A 52 6.44 19.55 -34.07
CA PRO A 52 6.63 20.32 -35.29
C PRO A 52 8.11 20.68 -35.51
N PRO A 53 8.58 20.84 -36.77
CA PRO A 53 10.00 21.01 -37.10
C PRO A 53 10.71 22.14 -36.36
N ARG A 54 9.99 23.22 -36.04
CA ARG A 54 10.51 24.39 -35.31
C ARG A 54 10.89 24.08 -33.85
N SER A 55 10.36 23.00 -33.27
CA SER A 55 10.62 22.57 -31.90
C SER A 55 11.75 21.55 -31.80
N LEU A 56 12.18 20.93 -32.92
CA LEU A 56 13.17 19.85 -32.94
C LEU A 56 14.59 20.31 -32.54
N GLY A 57 14.98 21.53 -32.89
CA GLY A 57 16.32 22.06 -32.60
C GLY A 57 16.57 22.27 -31.10
N ALA A 58 15.60 22.85 -30.38
CA ALA A 58 15.68 22.99 -28.92
C ALA A 58 15.54 21.64 -28.19
N PHE A 59 14.76 20.72 -28.76
CA PHE A 59 14.56 19.38 -28.21
C PHE A 59 15.83 18.52 -28.32
N SER A 60 16.49 18.51 -29.49
CA SER A 60 17.73 17.73 -29.72
C SER A 60 18.90 18.17 -28.83
N LEU A 61 18.95 19.44 -28.43
CA LEU A 61 20.00 19.96 -27.55
C LEU A 61 19.76 19.62 -26.06
N ALA A 62 18.50 19.42 -25.65
CA ALA A 62 18.16 19.02 -24.28
C ALA A 62 18.42 17.53 -24.03
N LEU A 63 18.29 16.69 -25.07
CA LEU A 63 18.43 15.23 -25.03
C LEU A 63 19.87 14.73 -24.87
N SER A 64 20.87 15.57 -25.08
CA SER A 64 22.29 15.23 -24.88
C SER A 64 22.77 15.45 -23.44
N THR A 65 21.88 15.86 -22.53
CA THR A 65 22.23 16.12 -21.12
C THR A 65 21.76 14.98 -20.19
N PRO A 66 22.59 14.51 -19.24
CA PRO A 66 22.22 13.42 -18.32
C PRO A 66 20.96 13.68 -17.48
N SER A 67 20.52 14.94 -17.33
CA SER A 67 19.34 15.34 -16.54
C SER A 67 18.00 15.17 -17.26
N TRP A 68 17.99 14.70 -18.51
CA TRP A 68 16.74 14.55 -19.28
C TRP A 68 15.84 13.43 -18.72
N HIS A 69 16.42 12.36 -18.18
CA HIS A 69 15.67 11.28 -17.51
C HIS A 69 14.91 11.79 -16.29
N GLU A 70 15.52 12.67 -15.49
CA GLU A 70 14.87 13.33 -14.35
C GLU A 70 13.78 14.30 -14.82
N GLN A 71 13.99 15.01 -15.93
CA GLN A 71 13.02 15.93 -16.50
C GLN A 71 11.79 15.21 -17.07
N ILE A 72 11.95 14.05 -17.73
CA ILE A 72 10.81 13.21 -18.15
C ILE A 72 10.11 12.62 -16.94
N ALA A 73 10.84 12.13 -15.94
CA ALA A 73 10.22 11.63 -14.72
C ALA A 73 9.40 12.72 -14.00
N ALA A 74 9.84 13.98 -14.02
CA ALA A 74 9.10 15.10 -13.46
C ALA A 74 7.87 15.48 -14.31
N ILE A 75 7.99 15.50 -15.65
CA ILE A 75 6.87 15.80 -16.55
C ILE A 75 5.81 14.70 -16.52
N VAL A 76 6.22 13.44 -16.44
CA VAL A 76 5.32 12.30 -16.25
C VAL A 76 4.61 12.42 -14.89
N ARG A 77 5.31 12.79 -13.81
CA ARG A 77 4.69 13.04 -12.50
C ARG A 77 3.71 14.22 -12.50
N MET A 78 3.96 15.28 -13.27
CA MET A 78 3.07 16.45 -13.36
C MET A 78 1.90 16.26 -14.35
N ALA A 79 2.03 15.37 -15.33
CA ALA A 79 1.00 15.09 -16.34
C ALA A 79 0.15 13.85 -16.00
N THR A 80 0.47 13.16 -14.91
CA THR A 80 -0.38 12.11 -14.35
C THR A 80 -1.34 12.79 -13.36
N PRO A 81 -2.67 12.73 -13.57
CA PRO A 81 -3.62 13.18 -12.56
C PRO A 81 -3.40 12.39 -11.25
N PRO A 82 -4.01 12.79 -10.12
CA PRO A 82 -4.15 11.90 -8.96
C PRO A 82 -4.58 10.52 -9.49
N SER A 83 -3.77 9.53 -9.13
CA SER A 83 -3.55 8.21 -9.75
C SER A 83 -4.59 7.70 -10.77
N ALA A 84 -4.15 7.07 -11.86
CA ALA A 84 -5.07 6.42 -12.81
C ALA A 84 -5.92 5.32 -12.12
N LEU A 85 -5.48 4.87 -10.94
CA LEU A 85 -6.25 4.14 -9.95
C LEU A 85 -7.58 4.86 -9.66
N VAL A 86 -7.57 6.09 -9.13
CA VAL A 86 -8.74 6.92 -8.74
C VAL A 86 -9.83 6.96 -9.81
N GLN A 87 -9.48 7.10 -11.09
CA GLN A 87 -10.48 7.10 -12.18
C GLN A 87 -11.00 5.70 -12.55
N ARG A 88 -10.23 4.63 -12.31
CA ARG A 88 -10.68 3.23 -12.47
C ARG A 88 -11.56 2.77 -11.31
N LEU A 89 -11.32 3.26 -10.09
CA LEU A 89 -12.10 2.92 -8.90
C LEU A 89 -13.59 3.35 -9.01
N LEU A 90 -13.89 4.32 -9.87
CA LEU A 90 -15.24 4.89 -10.05
C LEU A 90 -16.14 4.08 -11.00
N THR A 91 -15.68 2.95 -11.54
CA THR A 91 -16.52 2.08 -12.36
C THR A 91 -17.21 1.03 -11.49
N LYS A 92 -18.51 0.83 -11.67
CA LYS A 92 -19.34 -0.14 -10.90
C LYS A 92 -18.73 -1.56 -10.76
N PRO A 93 -17.98 -2.12 -11.73
CA PRO A 93 -17.31 -3.40 -11.55
C PRO A 93 -16.23 -3.40 -10.45
N PHE A 94 -15.69 -2.24 -10.09
CA PHE A 94 -14.60 -2.11 -9.13
C PHE A 94 -15.04 -2.21 -7.67
N THR A 95 -16.19 -1.63 -7.31
CA THR A 95 -16.69 -1.64 -5.92
C THR A 95 -16.91 -3.06 -5.40
N ASP A 96 -17.25 -4.01 -6.28
CA ASP A 96 -17.45 -5.40 -5.89
C ASP A 96 -16.12 -6.13 -5.56
N PHE A 97 -14.98 -5.62 -6.05
CA PHE A 97 -13.66 -6.16 -5.71
C PHE A 97 -13.15 -5.70 -4.34
N LEU A 98 -13.67 -4.60 -3.81
CA LEU A 98 -13.28 -4.13 -2.48
C LEU A 98 -13.96 -4.95 -1.37
N PRO A 99 -13.28 -5.12 -0.22
CA PRO A 99 -13.93 -5.52 1.02
C PRO A 99 -15.17 -4.66 1.28
N SER A 100 -16.25 -5.29 1.79
CA SER A 100 -17.55 -4.63 1.95
C SER A 100 -17.48 -3.34 2.76
N ASN A 101 -16.65 -3.30 3.80
CA ASN A 101 -16.43 -2.14 4.66
C ASN A 101 -15.72 -0.96 3.97
N LEU A 102 -15.13 -1.18 2.79
CA LEU A 102 -14.37 -0.17 2.03
C LEU A 102 -15.07 0.31 0.77
N ARG A 103 -16.23 -0.27 0.40
CA ARG A 103 -16.91 -0.01 -0.88
C ARG A 103 -17.41 1.42 -1.04
N ASP A 104 -17.70 2.08 0.08
CA ASP A 104 -18.23 3.44 0.13
C ASP A 104 -17.13 4.50 0.35
N LEU A 105 -15.85 4.10 0.31
CA LEU A 105 -14.75 5.05 0.41
C LEU A 105 -14.54 5.76 -0.93
N THR A 106 -14.31 7.06 -0.84
CA THR A 106 -13.81 7.86 -1.96
C THR A 106 -12.38 7.44 -2.32
N PRO A 107 -11.91 7.76 -3.53
CA PRO A 107 -10.54 7.46 -3.91
C PRO A 107 -9.47 8.07 -2.98
N ASP A 108 -9.68 9.30 -2.52
CA ASP A 108 -8.76 9.98 -1.60
C ASP A 108 -8.75 9.27 -0.22
N GLU A 109 -9.92 8.84 0.25
CA GLU A 109 -10.03 8.03 1.48
C GLU A 109 -9.34 6.67 1.34
N LEU A 110 -9.36 6.05 0.15
CA LEU A 110 -8.65 4.78 -0.08
C LEU A 110 -7.13 4.98 -0.09
N GLU A 111 -6.63 6.06 -0.67
CA GLU A 111 -5.20 6.41 -0.63
C GLU A 111 -4.74 6.69 0.81
N GLU A 112 -5.55 7.40 1.59
CA GLU A 112 -5.30 7.62 3.01
C GLU A 112 -5.34 6.31 3.81
N LEU A 113 -6.29 5.42 3.50
CA LEU A 113 -6.38 4.10 4.13
C LEU A 113 -5.10 3.29 3.93
N PHE A 114 -4.52 3.29 2.72
CA PHE A 114 -3.25 2.62 2.47
C PHE A 114 -2.11 3.24 3.30
N THR A 115 -2.07 4.57 3.39
CA THR A 115 -1.07 5.30 4.17
C THR A 115 -1.18 4.97 5.64
N ILE A 116 -2.38 5.03 6.23
CA ILE A 116 -2.63 4.64 7.62
C ILE A 116 -2.28 3.17 7.84
N SER A 117 -2.73 2.27 6.96
CA SER A 117 -2.42 0.84 7.08
C SER A 117 -0.92 0.61 7.15
N ARG A 118 -0.16 1.19 6.21
CA ARG A 118 1.31 1.10 6.16
C ARG A 118 2.00 1.73 7.34
N ASP A 119 1.62 2.94 7.71
CA ASP A 119 2.40 3.71 8.68
C ASP A 119 2.08 3.25 10.10
N ASP A 120 0.85 2.85 10.37
CA ASP A 120 0.40 2.42 11.69
C ASP A 120 0.45 0.90 11.89
N GLY A 121 0.57 0.13 10.81
CA GLY A 121 0.55 -1.33 10.85
C GLY A 121 -0.84 -1.87 11.17
N LEU A 122 -1.87 -1.41 10.45
CA LEU A 122 -3.27 -1.80 10.65
C LEU A 122 -3.78 -2.64 9.47
N GLY A 123 -4.54 -3.69 9.77
CA GLY A 123 -5.24 -4.53 8.79
C GLY A 123 -6.71 -4.14 8.69
N LEU A 124 -7.03 -3.07 7.95
CA LEU A 124 -8.40 -2.51 7.91
C LEU A 124 -9.31 -3.14 6.84
N SER A 125 -8.89 -4.27 6.27
CA SER A 125 -9.66 -5.00 5.26
C SER A 125 -10.69 -5.91 5.92
N TRP A 126 -11.96 -5.83 5.50
CA TRP A 126 -13.10 -6.63 6.00
C TRP A 126 -13.51 -6.40 7.46
N ALA A 127 -12.67 -5.74 8.26
CA ALA A 127 -12.98 -5.24 9.60
C ALA A 127 -12.07 -4.04 9.91
N PRO A 128 -12.51 -3.09 10.75
CA PRO A 128 -13.85 -2.98 11.32
C PRO A 128 -14.91 -2.56 10.29
N HIS A 129 -16.18 -2.44 10.70
CA HIS A 129 -17.25 -1.92 9.87
C HIS A 129 -16.97 -0.51 9.34
N ALA A 130 -17.66 -0.13 8.25
CA ALA A 130 -17.32 1.03 7.43
C ALA A 130 -17.30 2.37 8.21
N ASP A 131 -18.22 2.57 9.15
CA ASP A 131 -18.29 3.81 9.92
C ASP A 131 -17.06 3.99 10.81
N LEU A 132 -16.60 2.92 11.49
CA LEU A 132 -15.38 2.98 12.28
C LEU A 132 -14.14 3.19 11.40
N VAL A 133 -14.08 2.61 10.19
CA VAL A 133 -13.01 2.92 9.23
C VAL A 133 -13.00 4.41 8.89
N LYS A 134 -14.17 4.99 8.55
CA LYS A 134 -14.28 6.43 8.24
C LYS A 134 -13.91 7.32 9.42
N ASP A 135 -14.21 6.91 10.65
CA ASP A 135 -13.79 7.65 11.84
C ASP A 135 -12.27 7.60 12.03
N LEU A 136 -11.62 6.47 11.76
CA LEU A 136 -10.16 6.38 11.78
C LEU A 136 -9.49 7.31 10.75
N LEU A 137 -10.07 7.41 9.54
CA LEU A 137 -9.54 8.28 8.47
C LEU A 137 -9.61 9.78 8.82
N LYS A 138 -10.51 10.20 9.72
CA LYS A 138 -10.63 11.60 10.16
C LYS A 138 -9.59 12.01 11.19
N LEU A 139 -8.92 11.04 11.83
CA LEU A 139 -7.97 11.29 12.92
C LEU A 139 -6.58 11.58 12.35
N GLY A 140 -5.96 12.67 12.85
CA GLY A 140 -4.71 13.19 12.30
C GLY A 140 -3.47 12.45 12.76
N THR A 141 -3.56 11.68 13.86
CA THR A 141 -2.41 11.03 14.46
C THR A 141 -2.64 9.54 14.75
N ARG A 142 -1.54 8.79 14.79
CA ARG A 142 -1.54 7.37 15.18
C ARG A 142 -2.10 7.16 16.58
N ASP A 143 -1.68 8.01 17.53
CA ASP A 143 -2.09 7.87 18.93
C ASP A 143 -3.61 8.03 19.07
N GLU A 144 -4.22 8.98 18.36
CA GLU A 144 -5.68 9.13 18.32
C GLU A 144 -6.37 7.89 17.75
N ARG A 145 -5.84 7.34 16.64
CA ARG A 145 -6.40 6.12 16.03
C ARG A 145 -6.29 4.91 16.95
N PHE A 146 -5.18 4.77 17.66
CA PHE A 146 -4.97 3.66 18.60
C PHE A 146 -5.84 3.81 19.84
N THR A 147 -6.05 5.04 20.32
CA THR A 147 -7.02 5.35 21.36
C THR A 147 -8.43 4.97 20.91
N LEU A 148 -8.86 5.38 19.71
CA LEU A 148 -10.17 5.03 19.18
C LEU A 148 -10.36 3.51 19.08
N LEU A 149 -9.39 2.79 18.50
CA LEU A 149 -9.43 1.33 18.38
C LEU A 149 -9.50 0.63 19.73
N ARG A 150 -8.77 1.11 20.74
CA ARG A 150 -8.82 0.56 22.09
C ARG A 150 -10.19 0.80 22.72
N ASP A 151 -10.71 2.01 22.60
CA ASP A 151 -11.97 2.41 23.25
C ASP A 151 -13.18 1.73 22.58
N ARG A 152 -13.07 1.38 21.28
CA ARG A 152 -14.09 0.65 20.51
C ARG A 152 -13.74 -0.83 20.26
N ARG A 153 -12.82 -1.40 21.04
CA ARG A 153 -12.25 -2.73 20.76
C ARG A 153 -13.28 -3.86 20.69
N GLU A 154 -14.34 -3.81 21.49
CA GLU A 154 -15.37 -4.86 21.49
C GLU A 154 -16.14 -4.90 20.17
N GLU A 155 -16.43 -3.75 19.57
CA GLU A 155 -17.05 -3.67 18.23
C GLU A 155 -16.11 -4.21 17.17
N VAL A 156 -14.82 -3.89 17.25
CA VAL A 156 -13.80 -4.45 16.34
C VAL A 156 -13.75 -5.98 16.47
N PHE A 157 -13.81 -6.51 17.69
CA PHE A 157 -13.79 -7.94 17.95
C PHE A 157 -15.05 -8.64 17.40
N ASP A 158 -16.22 -8.03 17.53
CA ASP A 158 -17.45 -8.55 16.93
C ASP A 158 -17.36 -8.57 15.40
N ASP A 159 -16.87 -7.50 14.77
CA ASP A 159 -16.67 -7.42 13.33
C ASP A 159 -15.68 -8.49 12.82
N VAL A 160 -14.55 -8.66 13.52
CA VAL A 160 -13.55 -9.68 13.18
C VAL A 160 -14.14 -11.07 13.35
N ALA A 161 -14.80 -11.37 14.47
CA ALA A 161 -15.39 -12.68 14.73
C ALA A 161 -16.46 -13.06 13.70
N ALA A 162 -17.31 -12.10 13.31
CA ALA A 162 -18.29 -12.30 12.24
C ALA A 162 -17.62 -12.56 10.89
N SER A 163 -16.58 -11.79 10.56
CA SER A 163 -15.84 -11.91 9.30
C SER A 163 -15.05 -13.22 9.19
N LEU A 164 -14.51 -13.74 10.31
CA LEU A 164 -13.82 -15.04 10.36
C LEU A 164 -14.72 -16.23 10.00
N GLN A 165 -16.05 -16.12 10.13
CA GLN A 165 -16.99 -17.18 9.70
C GLN A 165 -16.94 -17.45 8.20
N SER A 166 -16.39 -16.52 7.42
CA SER A 166 -16.20 -16.67 5.97
C SER A 166 -14.85 -17.33 5.59
N VAL A 167 -14.03 -17.74 6.56
CA VAL A 167 -12.77 -18.48 6.34
C VAL A 167 -13.06 -19.96 6.50
N ILE A 168 -13.23 -20.66 5.37
CA ILE A 168 -13.68 -22.06 5.34
C ILE A 168 -12.69 -22.98 4.63
N HIS A 169 -11.65 -22.45 3.99
CA HIS A 169 -10.59 -23.26 3.39
C HIS A 169 -9.89 -24.11 4.47
N SER A 170 -9.73 -25.41 4.21
CA SER A 170 -9.26 -26.39 5.21
C SER A 170 -7.91 -26.03 5.83
N ASP A 171 -7.02 -25.43 5.05
CA ASP A 171 -5.68 -25.05 5.53
C ASP A 171 -5.70 -23.79 6.43
N LEU A 172 -6.84 -23.11 6.52
CA LEU A 172 -7.00 -21.85 7.27
C LEU A 172 -7.93 -21.97 8.48
N THR A 173 -8.75 -23.01 8.58
CA THR A 173 -9.77 -23.14 9.66
C THR A 173 -9.15 -23.16 11.05
N ASP A 174 -8.03 -23.85 11.23
CA ASP A 174 -7.33 -23.91 12.52
C ASP A 174 -6.78 -22.53 12.90
N LEU A 175 -6.24 -21.79 11.94
CA LEU A 175 -5.74 -20.43 12.15
C LEU A 175 -6.86 -19.42 12.44
N ALA A 176 -8.02 -19.58 11.80
CA ALA A 176 -9.22 -18.80 12.10
C ALA A 176 -9.70 -19.07 13.53
N ALA A 177 -9.73 -20.34 13.97
CA ALA A 177 -10.09 -20.70 15.34
C ALA A 177 -9.11 -20.12 16.38
N LEU A 178 -7.80 -20.15 16.10
CA LEU A 178 -6.79 -19.52 16.97
C LEU A 178 -6.93 -17.99 17.02
N THR A 179 -7.34 -17.34 15.92
CA THR A 179 -7.62 -15.90 15.89
C THR A 179 -8.86 -15.57 16.74
N ALA A 180 -9.90 -16.41 16.68
CA ALA A 180 -11.06 -16.28 17.57
C ALA A 180 -10.66 -16.47 19.06
N ALA A 181 -9.82 -17.45 19.37
CA ALA A 181 -9.30 -17.63 20.73
C ALA A 181 -8.45 -16.43 21.21
N ALA A 182 -7.75 -15.73 20.32
CA ALA A 182 -7.05 -14.49 20.65
C ALA A 182 -8.04 -13.37 21.04
N ILE A 183 -9.19 -13.28 20.36
CA ILE A 183 -10.28 -12.36 20.73
C ILE A 183 -10.82 -12.71 22.12
N ASP A 184 -11.09 -13.98 22.39
CA ASP A 184 -11.60 -14.42 23.70
C ASP A 184 -10.60 -14.12 24.83
N ALA A 185 -9.31 -14.34 24.59
CA ALA A 185 -8.26 -13.97 25.53
C ALA A 185 -8.23 -12.45 25.78
N ALA A 186 -8.36 -11.62 24.73
CA ALA A 186 -8.41 -10.17 24.89
C ALA A 186 -9.62 -9.74 25.72
N ARG A 187 -10.81 -10.31 25.44
CA ARG A 187 -12.05 -10.07 26.19
C ARG A 187 -11.94 -10.45 27.67
N ALA A 188 -11.23 -11.53 27.96
CA ALA A 188 -10.93 -11.95 29.33
C ALA A 188 -9.87 -11.08 30.05
N GLY A 189 -9.34 -10.03 29.38
CA GLY A 189 -8.30 -9.16 29.93
C GLY A 189 -6.89 -9.71 29.81
N HIS A 190 -6.67 -10.75 29.00
CA HIS A 190 -5.37 -11.36 28.74
C HIS A 190 -4.71 -10.80 27.47
N ASP A 191 -4.61 -9.47 27.39
CA ASP A 191 -4.10 -8.73 26.24
C ASP A 191 -2.75 -9.24 25.70
N GLN A 192 -1.79 -9.56 26.58
CA GLN A 192 -0.49 -10.07 26.16
C GLN A 192 -0.59 -11.44 25.48
N ALA A 193 -1.44 -12.33 26.02
CA ALA A 193 -1.67 -13.65 25.45
C ALA A 193 -2.41 -13.54 24.11
N ALA A 194 -3.40 -12.65 24.02
CA ALA A 194 -4.12 -12.35 22.78
C ALA A 194 -3.17 -11.86 21.67
N GLN A 195 -2.32 -10.86 21.99
CA GLN A 195 -1.34 -10.33 21.04
C GLN A 195 -0.35 -11.42 20.59
N ALA A 196 0.17 -12.22 21.53
CA ALA A 196 1.10 -13.31 21.20
C ALA A 196 0.46 -14.36 20.28
N LEU A 197 -0.78 -14.76 20.58
CA LEU A 197 -1.51 -15.73 19.78
C LEU A 197 -1.82 -15.20 18.37
N ALA A 198 -2.32 -13.97 18.25
CA ALA A 198 -2.58 -13.36 16.95
C ALA A 198 -1.31 -13.19 16.10
N CYS A 199 -0.19 -12.79 16.71
CA CYS A 199 1.10 -12.74 16.02
C CYS A 199 1.58 -14.12 15.53
N ASN A 200 1.37 -15.18 16.32
CA ASN A 200 1.72 -16.53 15.91
C ASN A 200 0.86 -17.02 14.75
N VAL A 201 -0.44 -16.66 14.72
CA VAL A 201 -1.30 -16.93 13.57
C VAL A 201 -0.75 -16.23 12.33
N LEU A 202 -0.42 -14.94 12.43
CA LEU A 202 0.13 -14.15 11.33
C LEU A 202 1.43 -14.74 10.77
N GLU A 203 2.37 -15.11 11.65
CA GLU A 203 3.65 -15.73 11.24
C GLU A 203 3.43 -17.10 10.59
N THR A 204 2.55 -17.94 11.17
CA THR A 204 2.26 -19.27 10.63
C THR A 204 1.61 -19.17 9.25
N ALA A 205 0.60 -18.32 9.09
CA ALA A 205 -0.04 -18.08 7.78
C ALA A 205 0.98 -17.59 6.74
N MET A 206 1.86 -16.67 7.11
CA MET A 206 2.90 -16.17 6.20
C MET A 206 3.94 -17.21 5.83
N LYS A 207 4.35 -18.03 6.79
CA LYS A 207 5.36 -19.07 6.60
C LYS A 207 4.85 -20.20 5.72
N GLU A 208 3.67 -20.72 6.01
CA GLU A 208 3.14 -21.91 5.35
C GLU A 208 2.51 -21.57 3.99
N LEU A 209 1.87 -20.39 3.84
CA LEU A 209 1.08 -20.04 2.65
C LEU A 209 1.54 -18.73 2.01
N GLY A 210 1.79 -17.70 2.82
CA GLY A 210 2.03 -16.33 2.33
C GLY A 210 3.23 -16.19 1.42
N GLY A 211 4.34 -16.89 1.68
CA GLY A 211 5.53 -16.84 0.83
C GLY A 211 5.28 -17.34 -0.60
N THR A 212 4.58 -18.47 -0.73
CA THR A 212 4.22 -19.04 -2.04
C THR A 212 3.21 -18.17 -2.76
N TRP A 213 2.18 -17.70 -2.04
CA TRP A 213 1.18 -16.80 -2.58
C TRP A 213 1.80 -15.49 -3.10
N ILE A 214 2.61 -14.79 -2.31
CA ILE A 214 3.23 -13.52 -2.74
C ILE A 214 4.06 -13.71 -4.00
N ARG A 215 4.86 -14.79 -4.10
CA ARG A 215 5.67 -15.03 -5.31
C ARG A 215 4.82 -15.35 -6.54
N GLY A 216 3.68 -16.02 -6.36
CA GLY A 216 2.72 -16.23 -7.45
C GLY A 216 2.03 -14.92 -7.87
N ALA A 217 1.72 -14.07 -6.88
CA ALA A 217 1.04 -12.79 -7.08
C ALA A 217 1.95 -11.68 -7.64
N PHE A 218 3.25 -11.73 -7.31
CA PHE A 218 4.28 -10.75 -7.63
C PHE A 218 5.57 -11.47 -8.11
N PRO A 219 5.62 -11.94 -9.36
CA PRO A 219 6.71 -12.78 -9.87
C PRO A 219 8.10 -12.10 -9.85
N GLU A 220 8.14 -10.77 -9.79
CA GLU A 220 9.36 -9.97 -9.67
C GLU A 220 9.97 -9.99 -8.26
N VAL A 221 9.23 -10.46 -7.25
CA VAL A 221 9.70 -10.52 -5.87
C VAL A 221 10.68 -11.69 -5.72
N PRO A 222 11.95 -11.43 -5.35
CA PRO A 222 12.94 -12.49 -5.19
C PRO A 222 12.61 -13.38 -4.00
N GLU A 223 13.03 -14.65 -4.07
CA GLU A 223 12.95 -15.56 -2.94
C GLU A 223 13.85 -15.05 -1.79
N ALA A 224 13.22 -14.67 -0.69
CA ALA A 224 13.88 -14.11 0.47
C ALA A 224 13.05 -14.34 1.74
N GLY A 225 13.56 -13.91 2.90
CA GLY A 225 12.78 -13.94 4.15
C GLY A 225 11.51 -13.08 4.07
N HIS A 226 10.53 -13.35 4.95
CA HIS A 226 9.20 -12.71 4.89
C HIS A 226 9.23 -11.18 4.80
N HIS A 227 10.13 -10.53 5.55
CA HIS A 227 10.30 -9.07 5.50
C HIS A 227 10.69 -8.54 4.12
N LYS A 228 11.61 -9.22 3.43
CA LYS A 228 12.03 -8.87 2.06
C LYS A 228 10.96 -9.21 1.04
N THR A 229 10.22 -10.28 1.27
CA THR A 229 9.11 -10.71 0.40
C THR A 229 7.99 -9.66 0.42
N ILE A 230 7.55 -9.24 1.61
CA ILE A 230 6.52 -8.19 1.75
C ILE A 230 7.05 -6.85 1.22
N ALA A 231 8.27 -6.45 1.59
CA ALA A 231 8.85 -5.19 1.13
C ALA A 231 9.05 -5.16 -0.39
N GLY A 232 9.36 -6.29 -1.02
CA GLY A 232 9.51 -6.41 -2.46
C GLY A 232 8.18 -6.33 -3.22
N ALA A 233 7.09 -6.79 -2.62
CA ALA A 233 5.76 -6.73 -3.22
C ALA A 233 5.13 -5.33 -3.19
N LEU A 234 5.59 -4.48 -2.27
CA LEU A 234 5.08 -3.13 -2.09
C LEU A 234 5.93 -2.10 -2.87
N PRO A 235 5.30 -1.02 -3.39
CA PRO A 235 6.03 0.04 -4.07
C PRO A 235 7.02 0.73 -3.12
N SER A 236 8.27 0.86 -3.59
CA SER A 236 9.34 1.56 -2.88
C SER A 236 9.21 3.08 -3.10
N GLY A 237 8.25 3.74 -2.44
CA GLY A 237 8.08 5.18 -2.56
C GLY A 237 6.87 5.73 -1.79
N PRO A 238 6.72 7.07 -1.71
CA PRO A 238 5.58 7.69 -1.02
C PRO A 238 4.27 7.49 -1.80
N SER A 239 4.34 7.21 -3.10
CA SER A 239 3.19 6.93 -3.96
C SER A 239 2.97 5.44 -4.09
N TRP A 240 1.69 5.04 -4.10
CA TRP A 240 1.23 3.67 -4.33
C TRP A 240 1.32 3.21 -5.80
N GLY A 241 1.79 4.08 -6.70
CA GLY A 241 1.90 3.78 -8.13
C GLY A 241 0.54 3.69 -8.82
N ASP A 242 0.46 2.87 -9.87
CA ASP A 242 -0.77 2.57 -10.61
C ASP A 242 -1.11 1.07 -10.48
N PRO A 243 -1.53 0.59 -9.28
CA PRO A 243 -1.80 -0.83 -9.09
C PRO A 243 -2.99 -1.29 -9.92
N THR A 244 -2.94 -2.53 -10.39
CA THR A 244 -4.09 -3.26 -10.93
C THR A 244 -5.13 -3.49 -9.84
N LEU A 245 -6.37 -3.77 -10.24
CA LEU A 245 -7.46 -4.02 -9.28
C LEU A 245 -7.14 -5.18 -8.32
N LEU A 246 -6.45 -6.20 -8.83
CA LEU A 246 -6.04 -7.34 -8.03
C LEU A 246 -4.95 -6.94 -7.03
N GLU A 247 -3.96 -6.15 -7.45
CA GLU A 247 -2.92 -5.63 -6.57
C GLU A 247 -3.46 -4.73 -5.46
N VAL A 248 -4.48 -3.90 -5.72
CA VAL A 248 -5.15 -3.07 -4.71
C VAL A 248 -5.56 -3.91 -3.51
N ARG A 249 -6.28 -5.02 -3.75
CA ARG A 249 -6.76 -5.89 -2.68
C ARG A 249 -5.61 -6.46 -1.86
N ARG A 250 -4.53 -6.86 -2.53
CA ARG A 250 -3.34 -7.44 -1.88
C ARG A 250 -2.59 -6.39 -1.08
N TYR A 251 -2.48 -5.18 -1.61
CA TYR A 251 -1.83 -4.05 -0.93
C TYR A 251 -2.57 -3.63 0.33
N LEU A 252 -3.90 -3.77 0.39
CA LEU A 252 -4.68 -3.40 1.58
C LEU A 252 -4.28 -4.23 2.82
N VAL A 253 -3.76 -5.44 2.60
CA VAL A 253 -3.27 -6.32 3.67
C VAL A 253 -1.76 -6.17 3.83
N LEU A 254 -1.00 -6.22 2.72
CA LEU A 254 0.46 -6.18 2.76
C LEU A 254 1.00 -4.86 3.33
N ALA A 255 0.32 -3.73 3.10
CA ALA A 255 0.68 -2.44 3.67
C ALA A 255 0.74 -2.50 5.20
N GLY A 256 -0.32 -2.98 5.85
CA GLY A 256 -0.34 -3.16 7.31
C GLY A 256 0.74 -4.09 7.83
N MET A 257 1.07 -5.12 7.06
CA MET A 257 2.08 -6.10 7.44
C MET A 257 3.51 -5.57 7.33
N SER A 258 3.78 -4.54 6.51
CA SER A 258 5.16 -4.10 6.27
C SER A 258 5.88 -3.64 7.55
N GLN A 259 5.16 -3.03 8.50
CA GLN A 259 5.72 -2.62 9.79
C GLN A 259 5.93 -3.81 10.72
N VAL A 260 4.93 -4.68 10.82
CA VAL A 260 5.02 -5.90 11.65
C VAL A 260 6.14 -6.79 11.18
N PHE A 261 6.39 -6.80 9.86
CA PHE A 261 7.41 -7.60 9.25
C PHE A 261 8.79 -6.92 9.16
N ALA A 262 8.89 -5.62 9.47
CA ALA A 262 10.13 -4.87 9.40
C ALA A 262 11.26 -5.51 10.24
N PRO A 263 12.53 -5.38 9.81
CA PRO A 263 13.66 -5.88 10.58
C PRO A 263 13.70 -5.24 11.97
N GLY A 264 14.13 -6.01 12.98
CA GLY A 264 14.05 -5.63 14.39
C GLY A 264 14.75 -4.31 14.71
N THR A 265 13.99 -3.33 15.18
CA THR A 265 14.50 -2.12 15.82
C THR A 265 14.52 -2.31 17.33
N SER A 266 15.43 -1.64 18.03
CA SER A 266 15.49 -1.66 19.51
C SER A 266 14.35 -0.89 20.17
N LYS A 267 13.57 -0.11 19.41
CA LYS A 267 12.44 0.70 19.88
C LYS A 267 11.17 0.31 19.13
N GLN A 268 10.08 0.06 19.87
CA GLN A 268 8.81 -0.41 19.35
C GLN A 268 7.74 0.69 19.39
N ASP A 269 7.67 1.46 18.31
CA ASP A 269 6.63 2.48 18.11
C ASP A 269 5.40 1.92 17.36
N THR A 270 5.47 0.67 16.87
CA THR A 270 4.42 -0.08 16.16
C THR A 270 4.42 -1.55 16.59
N LEU A 271 3.39 -2.32 16.22
CA LEU A 271 3.43 -3.78 16.43
C LEU A 271 4.63 -4.38 15.66
N ASN A 272 5.47 -5.17 16.33
CA ASN A 272 6.63 -5.81 15.72
C ASN A 272 6.70 -7.29 16.14
N ARG A 273 6.57 -8.21 15.17
CA ARG A 273 6.57 -9.65 15.47
C ARG A 273 7.94 -10.16 15.91
N HIS A 274 9.02 -9.58 15.38
CA HIS A 274 10.38 -10.04 15.64
C HIS A 274 10.74 -9.84 17.12
N LEU A 275 10.35 -8.69 17.69
CA LEU A 275 10.49 -8.44 19.12
C LEU A 275 9.64 -9.40 19.96
N GLY A 276 8.39 -9.67 19.56
CA GLY A 276 7.55 -10.63 20.26
C GLY A 276 8.13 -12.05 20.28
N ALA A 277 8.70 -12.51 19.17
CA ALA A 277 9.19 -13.89 19.02
C ALA A 277 10.62 -14.10 19.57
N HIS A 278 11.51 -13.12 19.40
CA HIS A 278 12.95 -13.29 19.70
C HIS A 278 13.45 -12.40 20.83
N SER A 279 12.64 -11.46 21.31
CA SER A 279 13.01 -10.54 22.39
C SER A 279 11.80 -10.26 23.30
N ALA A 280 11.02 -11.31 23.57
CA ALA A 280 9.78 -11.24 24.34
C ALA A 280 9.98 -10.51 25.68
N SER A 281 9.21 -9.46 25.89
CA SER A 281 9.23 -8.67 27.11
C SER A 281 7.88 -7.99 27.34
N ALA A 282 7.66 -7.44 28.53
CA ALA A 282 6.51 -6.58 28.79
C ALA A 282 6.46 -5.34 27.89
N CYS A 283 7.60 -4.93 27.33
CA CYS A 283 7.68 -3.83 26.35
C CYS A 283 7.24 -4.27 24.95
N SER A 284 7.34 -5.57 24.63
CA SER A 284 6.97 -6.14 23.32
C SER A 284 5.48 -6.49 23.23
N TYR A 285 4.88 -6.85 24.37
CA TYR A 285 3.46 -7.16 24.50
C TYR A 285 2.72 -6.04 25.23
N ARG A 286 2.17 -5.09 24.47
CA ARG A 286 1.51 -3.88 24.98
C ARG A 286 0.01 -3.91 24.64
N PRO A 287 -0.89 -3.54 25.57
CA PRO A 287 -2.34 -3.52 25.32
C PRO A 287 -2.76 -2.81 24.03
N GLN A 288 -2.09 -1.70 23.70
CA GLN A 288 -2.34 -0.91 22.49
C GLN A 288 -2.09 -1.66 21.16
N PHE A 289 -1.39 -2.79 21.18
CA PHE A 289 -1.08 -3.58 19.98
C PHE A 289 -1.96 -4.82 19.82
N VAL A 290 -2.89 -5.08 20.75
CA VAL A 290 -3.80 -6.23 20.69
C VAL A 290 -4.74 -6.12 19.48
N VAL A 291 -5.44 -4.99 19.35
CA VAL A 291 -6.37 -4.76 18.23
C VAL A 291 -5.65 -4.77 16.88
N PRO A 292 -4.53 -4.05 16.68
CA PRO A 292 -3.72 -4.17 15.46
C PRO A 292 -3.30 -5.61 15.12
N ALA A 293 -2.86 -6.40 16.12
CA ALA A 293 -2.43 -7.78 15.89
C ALA A 293 -3.58 -8.67 15.40
N ILE A 294 -4.75 -8.56 16.04
CA ILE A 294 -5.96 -9.31 15.67
C ILE A 294 -6.43 -8.90 14.26
N LEU A 295 -6.51 -7.60 13.98
CA LEU A 295 -6.90 -7.07 12.66
C LEU A 295 -5.97 -7.58 11.54
N LEU A 296 -4.65 -7.58 11.75
CA LEU A 296 -3.71 -8.07 10.74
C LEU A 296 -3.80 -9.58 10.52
N ALA A 297 -3.90 -10.37 11.60
CA ALA A 297 -4.09 -11.81 11.50
C ALA A 297 -5.36 -12.13 10.69
N HIS A 298 -6.47 -11.49 11.06
CA HIS A 298 -7.75 -11.61 10.36
C HIS A 298 -7.66 -11.20 8.88
N ALA A 299 -7.12 -10.03 8.59
CA ALA A 299 -7.02 -9.51 7.22
C ALA A 299 -6.20 -10.44 6.31
N LEU A 300 -5.11 -11.01 6.83
CA LEU A 300 -4.32 -12.00 6.09
C LEU A 300 -5.11 -13.28 5.82
N LEU A 301 -5.80 -13.83 6.83
CA LEU A 301 -6.60 -15.04 6.64
C LEU A 301 -7.73 -14.83 5.62
N ARG A 302 -8.41 -13.67 5.64
CA ARG A 302 -9.45 -13.32 4.65
C ARG A 302 -8.88 -13.16 3.25
N LEU A 303 -7.68 -12.62 3.10
CA LEU A 303 -7.02 -12.52 1.80
C LEU A 303 -6.63 -13.91 1.27
N LEU A 304 -6.00 -14.74 2.11
CA LEU A 304 -5.60 -16.09 1.72
C LEU A 304 -6.82 -16.95 1.37
N GLU A 305 -7.92 -16.85 2.11
CA GLU A 305 -9.19 -17.52 1.78
C GLU A 305 -9.64 -17.22 0.34
N GLN A 306 -9.53 -15.96 -0.09
CA GLN A 306 -9.92 -15.55 -1.43
C GLN A 306 -8.92 -15.93 -2.52
N GLU A 307 -7.66 -16.14 -2.17
CA GLU A 307 -6.59 -16.46 -3.12
C GLU A 307 -6.37 -17.98 -3.25
N LEU A 308 -6.87 -18.77 -2.30
CA LEU A 308 -6.83 -20.24 -2.32
C LEU A 308 -8.13 -20.87 -2.85
N ALA A 309 -9.24 -20.13 -2.87
CA ALA A 309 -10.53 -20.56 -3.41
C ALA A 309 -10.55 -20.57 -4.96
#